data_AF-A0A971EJN5-F1
#
_entry.id   AF-A0A971EJN5-F1
#
_cell.length_a   1.000
_cell.length_b   1.000
_cell.length_c   1.000
_cell.angle_alpha   90.00
_cell.angle_beta   90.00
_cell.angle_gamma   90.00
#
_symmetry.space_group_name_H-M   'P 1'
#
loop_
_entity.id
_entity.type
_entity.pdbx_description
1 polymer ?
#
loop_
_entity_poly.entity_id
_entity_poly.type
_entity_poly.pdbx_seq_one_letter_code
_entity_poly.pdbx_strand_id
1 'polypeptide(L)'
;MNTLGEFIGSVRRRKGLSLRDLATRCGLSHSYIDSLEKGLDPRTGKPVSPTLETIQKLADGLDMTFSEFLYMSGIVSVKDGESRVHLSDPSLPYAAEHKVPLLGAVRTGTPLLAPENHAGDLKIPADVKADFALRVKDYSLMGVGICQGDYAICRTAVQANPGDIVVVLQDVPGGFSEIALKYFSREGEKLVLRAAHPDVMDIPLGAEPGICGIMVALLKKQPPPYLLYRQYISTWCCAATEWSEVVEKALQCGMEPETVKMVLENYWEVARRIWEKENK
;
A
#
# COMPACT_ATOMS: atom_id res chain seq x y z
N MET A 1 -29.46 18.42 18.44
CA MET A 1 -28.69 17.64 19.43
C MET A 1 -27.33 18.28 19.57
N ASN A 2 -26.88 18.56 20.79
CA ASN A 2 -25.58 19.16 21.06
C ASN A 2 -24.52 18.05 21.16
N THR A 3 -24.14 17.50 20.02
CA THR A 3 -23.23 16.33 19.93
C THR A 3 -21.89 16.58 20.61
N LEU A 4 -21.35 17.80 20.48
CA LEU A 4 -20.07 18.18 21.09
C LEU A 4 -20.15 18.28 22.62
N GLY A 5 -21.14 18.97 23.16
CA GLY A 5 -21.26 19.12 24.62
C GLY A 5 -21.58 17.81 25.35
N GLU A 6 -22.43 16.97 24.74
CA GLU A 6 -22.71 15.63 25.24
C GLU A 6 -21.42 14.77 25.28
N PHE A 7 -20.61 14.84 24.22
CA PHE A 7 -19.33 14.16 24.15
C PHE A 7 -18.37 14.62 25.25
N ILE A 8 -18.10 15.94 25.36
CA ILE A 8 -17.20 16.51 26.37
C ILE A 8 -17.64 16.08 27.77
N GLY A 9 -18.94 16.23 28.08
CA GLY A 9 -19.48 15.84 29.37
C GLY A 9 -19.39 14.34 29.66
N SER A 10 -19.51 13.49 28.64
CA SER A 10 -19.37 12.03 28.79
C SER A 10 -17.94 11.60 29.06
N VAL A 11 -16.95 12.15 28.34
CA VAL A 11 -15.53 11.82 28.52
C VAL A 11 -15.04 12.32 29.87
N ARG A 12 -15.38 13.56 30.22
CA ARG A 12 -15.01 14.16 31.51
C ARG A 12 -15.51 13.33 32.69
N ARG A 13 -16.79 12.91 32.66
CA ARG A 13 -17.39 12.06 33.70
C ARG A 13 -16.76 10.67 33.77
N ARG A 14 -16.47 10.04 32.62
CA ARG A 14 -15.77 8.74 32.57
C ARG A 14 -14.37 8.81 33.17
N LYS A 15 -13.66 9.92 32.97
CA LYS A 15 -12.34 10.18 33.56
C LYS A 15 -12.39 10.67 35.02
N GLY A 16 -13.58 10.78 35.61
CA GLY A 16 -13.75 11.21 37.01
C GLY A 16 -13.39 12.68 37.27
N LEU A 17 -13.36 13.53 36.23
CA LEU A 17 -12.95 14.93 36.34
C LEU A 17 -14.13 15.84 36.69
N SER A 18 -13.95 16.76 37.65
CA SER A 18 -14.91 17.86 37.85
C SER A 18 -14.78 18.91 36.74
N LEU A 19 -15.78 19.80 36.61
CA LEU A 19 -15.70 20.93 35.68
C LEU A 19 -14.49 21.83 35.96
N ARG A 20 -14.11 21.98 37.23
CA ARG A 20 -12.94 22.77 37.65
C ARG A 20 -11.62 22.07 37.32
N ASP A 21 -11.58 20.75 37.42
CA ASP A 21 -10.38 19.98 37.08
C ASP A 21 -10.11 20.05 35.58
N LEU A 22 -11.15 19.89 34.75
CA LEU A 22 -10.99 20.03 33.30
C LEU A 22 -10.62 21.46 32.90
N ALA A 23 -11.24 22.46 33.52
CA ALA A 23 -10.91 23.88 33.32
C ALA A 23 -9.42 24.16 33.56
N THR A 24 -8.89 23.62 34.65
CA THR A 24 -7.48 23.76 35.03
C THR A 24 -6.56 23.08 34.02
N ARG A 25 -6.92 21.87 33.56
CA ARG A 25 -6.13 21.13 32.56
C ARG A 25 -6.10 21.80 31.18
N CYS A 26 -7.23 22.35 30.74
CA CYS A 26 -7.35 22.98 29.43
C CYS A 26 -6.92 24.46 29.41
N GLY A 27 -6.70 25.09 30.57
CA GLY A 27 -6.50 26.54 30.66
C GLY A 27 -7.74 27.33 30.22
N LEU A 28 -8.94 26.83 30.50
CA LEU A 28 -10.23 27.43 30.17
C LEU A 28 -11.03 27.76 31.43
N SER A 29 -12.05 28.62 31.34
CA SER A 29 -12.91 28.89 32.49
C SER A 29 -13.93 27.76 32.70
N HIS A 30 -14.16 27.36 33.96
CA HIS A 30 -15.14 26.32 34.30
C HIS A 30 -16.57 26.67 33.86
N SER A 31 -16.94 27.96 33.87
CA SER A 31 -18.23 28.46 33.38
C SER A 31 -18.37 28.31 31.85
N TYR A 32 -17.27 28.46 31.12
CA TYR A 32 -17.26 28.25 29.67
C TYR A 32 -17.36 26.76 29.33
N ILE A 33 -16.68 25.87 30.06
CA ILE A 33 -16.85 24.42 29.90
C ILE A 33 -18.29 23.99 30.19
N ASP A 34 -18.91 24.53 31.25
CA ASP A 34 -20.33 24.28 31.55
C ASP A 34 -21.25 24.74 30.41
N SER A 35 -20.97 25.90 29.82
CA SER A 35 -21.72 26.42 28.66
C SER A 35 -21.53 25.56 27.40
N LEU A 36 -20.32 25.00 27.20
CA LEU A 36 -20.02 24.06 26.11
C LEU A 36 -20.76 22.72 26.29
N GLU A 37 -20.78 22.16 27.50
CA GLU A 37 -21.52 20.92 27.79
C GLU A 37 -23.02 21.08 27.58
N LYS A 38 -23.59 22.22 27.99
CA LYS A 38 -25.00 22.55 27.78
C LYS A 38 -25.31 22.96 26.33
N GLY A 39 -24.31 23.41 25.59
CA GLY A 39 -24.43 23.82 24.19
C GLY A 39 -25.12 25.15 23.96
N LEU A 40 -25.38 25.90 25.02
CA LEU A 40 -26.08 27.18 25.00
C LEU A 40 -25.34 28.17 25.89
N ASP A 41 -25.13 29.38 25.38
CA ASP A 41 -24.63 30.48 26.19
C ASP A 41 -25.74 30.94 27.16
N PRO A 42 -25.53 30.90 28.48
CA PRO A 42 -26.53 31.28 29.47
C PRO A 42 -27.04 32.72 29.35
N ARG A 43 -26.24 33.63 28.77
CA ARG A 43 -26.58 35.07 28.65
C ARG A 43 -27.31 35.39 27.36
N THR A 44 -27.02 34.68 26.27
CA THR A 44 -27.54 35.00 24.94
C THR A 44 -28.49 33.95 24.38
N GLY A 45 -28.58 32.77 24.99
CA GLY A 45 -29.40 31.65 24.51
C GLY A 45 -28.98 31.09 23.15
N LYS A 46 -27.78 31.47 22.67
CA LYS A 46 -27.27 31.05 21.37
C LYS A 46 -26.40 29.79 21.52
N PRO A 47 -26.29 28.95 20.47
CA PRO A 47 -25.38 27.82 20.49
C PRO A 47 -23.93 28.25 20.69
N VAL A 48 -23.21 27.60 21.61
CA VAL A 48 -21.79 27.87 21.82
C VAL A 48 -20.97 27.16 20.74
N SER A 49 -20.25 27.91 19.93
CA SER A 49 -19.33 27.36 18.92
C SER A 49 -17.88 27.69 19.33
N PRO A 50 -17.11 26.71 19.83
CA PRO A 50 -15.74 26.94 20.27
C PRO A 50 -14.79 27.17 19.09
N THR A 51 -13.72 27.94 19.33
CA THR A 51 -12.65 28.13 18.35
C THR A 51 -11.77 26.88 18.22
N LEU A 52 -11.02 26.78 17.12
CA LEU A 52 -10.04 25.71 16.90
C LEU A 52 -9.03 25.59 18.06
N GLU A 53 -8.55 26.72 18.56
CA GLU A 53 -7.63 26.76 19.72
C GLU A 53 -8.28 26.20 21.00
N THR A 54 -9.57 26.48 21.20
CA THR A 54 -10.33 25.91 22.33
C THR A 54 -10.48 24.40 22.18
N ILE A 55 -10.73 23.92 20.97
CA ILE A 55 -10.84 22.48 20.67
C ILE A 55 -9.52 21.77 20.95
N GLN A 56 -8.38 22.37 20.54
CA GLN A 56 -7.05 21.83 20.85
C GLN A 56 -6.83 21.72 22.37
N LYS A 57 -7.12 22.80 23.10
CA LYS A 57 -7.02 22.85 24.58
C LYS A 57 -7.89 21.79 25.26
N LEU A 58 -9.08 21.52 24.72
CA LEU A 58 -9.97 20.47 25.22
C LEU A 58 -9.44 19.06 24.93
N ALA A 59 -8.89 18.83 23.74
CA ALA A 59 -8.26 17.55 23.39
C ALA A 59 -7.07 17.27 24.32
N ASP A 60 -6.19 18.25 24.50
CA ASP A 60 -5.01 18.14 25.36
C ASP A 60 -5.42 17.89 26.83
N GLY A 61 -6.38 18.66 27.36
CA GLY A 61 -6.82 18.50 28.75
C GLY A 61 -7.65 17.23 29.02
N LEU A 62 -8.17 16.59 27.97
CA LEU A 62 -8.81 15.28 28.01
C LEU A 62 -7.84 14.15 27.64
N ASP A 63 -6.53 14.39 27.54
CA ASP A 63 -5.50 13.42 27.13
C ASP A 63 -5.90 12.64 25.85
N MET A 64 -6.40 13.35 24.84
CA MET A 64 -6.77 12.80 23.54
C MET A 64 -5.94 13.45 22.44
N THR A 65 -5.71 12.74 21.35
CA THR A 65 -5.15 13.38 20.15
C THR A 65 -6.19 14.31 19.53
N PHE A 66 -5.76 15.40 18.89
CA PHE A 66 -6.65 16.35 18.23
C PHE A 66 -7.59 15.67 17.22
N SER A 67 -7.05 14.74 16.41
CA SER A 67 -7.81 13.95 15.45
C SER A 67 -8.86 13.05 16.11
N GLU A 68 -8.51 12.39 17.22
CA GLU A 68 -9.42 11.53 17.97
C GLU A 68 -10.56 12.33 18.60
N PHE A 69 -10.26 13.51 19.15
CA PHE A 69 -11.28 14.42 19.68
C PHE A 69 -12.26 14.87 18.59
N LEU A 70 -11.78 15.29 17.42
CA LEU A 70 -12.64 15.75 16.32
C LEU A 70 -13.58 14.64 15.80
N TYR A 71 -13.06 13.42 15.69
CA TYR A 71 -13.84 12.27 15.25
C TYR A 71 -14.90 11.89 16.28
N MET A 72 -14.49 11.75 17.55
CA MET A 72 -15.36 11.27 18.61
C MET A 72 -16.39 12.32 19.07
N SER A 73 -16.08 13.61 18.92
CA SER A 73 -17.03 14.70 19.21
C SER A 73 -18.12 14.89 18.15
N GLY A 74 -17.97 14.25 16.98
CA GLY A 74 -18.90 14.41 15.86
C GLY A 74 -18.88 15.80 15.23
N ILE A 75 -17.87 16.64 15.53
CA ILE A 75 -17.63 17.90 14.80
C ILE A 75 -17.32 17.57 13.33
N VAL A 76 -16.57 16.49 13.10
CA VAL A 76 -16.26 15.98 11.78
C VAL A 76 -17.11 14.73 11.56
N SER A 77 -18.12 14.83 10.70
CA SER A 77 -18.84 13.67 10.21
C SER A 77 -18.09 13.12 9.00
N VAL A 78 -17.53 11.92 9.12
CA VAL A 78 -16.99 11.22 7.95
C VAL A 78 -18.20 10.77 7.12
N LYS A 79 -18.59 11.59 6.14
CA LYS A 79 -19.28 11.06 4.98
C LYS A 79 -18.25 10.24 4.22
N ASP A 80 -18.42 8.93 4.23
CA ASP A 80 -17.66 8.02 3.37
C ASP A 80 -17.65 8.58 1.94
N GLY A 81 -16.48 9.05 1.47
CA GLY A 81 -16.27 9.36 0.05
C GLY A 81 -15.68 10.73 -0.32
N GLU A 82 -15.63 11.73 0.56
CA GLU A 82 -15.16 13.09 0.17
C GLU A 82 -14.17 13.72 1.17
N SER A 83 -13.13 12.98 1.56
CA SER A 83 -11.95 13.59 2.18
C SER A 83 -10.83 13.73 1.16
N ARG A 84 -11.07 14.50 0.11
CA ARG A 84 -10.00 15.35 -0.42
C ARG A 84 -9.97 16.54 0.53
N VAL A 85 -8.94 16.65 1.34
CA VAL A 85 -8.60 17.95 1.92
C VAL A 85 -8.37 18.85 0.71
N HIS A 86 -9.33 19.72 0.38
CA HIS A 86 -9.08 20.83 -0.53
C HIS A 86 -8.17 21.81 0.20
N LEU A 87 -6.88 21.51 0.24
CA LEU A 87 -5.84 22.54 0.27
C LEU A 87 -5.83 23.16 -1.13
N SER A 88 -6.91 23.88 -1.48
CA SER A 88 -6.85 24.85 -2.57
C SER A 88 -6.16 26.09 -2.03
N ASP A 89 -4.87 25.96 -1.71
CA ASP A 89 -3.97 27.09 -1.76
C ASP A 89 -3.73 27.36 -3.25
N PRO A 90 -4.24 28.46 -3.82
CA PRO A 90 -4.04 28.79 -5.24
C PRO A 90 -2.57 29.03 -5.60
N SER A 91 -1.68 29.10 -4.61
CA SER A 91 -0.24 29.28 -4.79
C SER A 91 0.56 27.96 -4.87
N LEU A 92 -0.05 26.83 -4.50
CA LEU A 92 0.55 25.51 -4.76
C LEU A 92 0.29 25.17 -6.24
N PRO A 93 1.33 24.89 -7.05
CA PRO A 93 1.11 24.43 -8.41
C PRO A 93 0.31 23.14 -8.33
N TYR A 94 -0.97 23.16 -8.75
CA TYR A 94 -1.69 21.93 -9.07
C TYR A 94 -0.79 21.22 -10.06
N ALA A 95 -0.16 20.11 -9.66
CA ALA A 95 0.68 19.34 -10.55
C ALA A 95 -0.19 19.08 -11.79
N ALA A 96 0.19 19.66 -12.92
CA ALA A 96 -0.60 19.54 -14.14
C ALA A 96 -0.88 18.05 -14.35
N GLU A 97 -2.11 17.67 -14.68
CA GLU A 97 -2.43 16.27 -14.93
C GLU A 97 -2.45 16.04 -16.43
N HIS A 98 -1.94 14.89 -16.87
CA HIS A 98 -2.14 14.41 -18.23
C HIS A 98 -2.73 13.01 -18.21
N LYS A 99 -3.24 12.57 -19.36
CA LYS A 99 -3.84 11.26 -19.52
C LYS A 99 -2.87 10.32 -20.22
N VAL A 100 -2.81 9.09 -19.72
CA VAL A 100 -2.16 7.96 -20.38
C VAL A 100 -3.18 6.86 -20.64
N PRO A 101 -3.05 6.11 -21.76
CA PRO A 101 -3.92 4.99 -22.06
C PRO A 101 -3.74 3.87 -21.03
N LEU A 102 -4.86 3.40 -20.48
CA LEU A 102 -4.95 2.19 -19.66
C LEU A 102 -5.12 0.99 -20.58
N LEU A 103 -4.15 0.07 -20.56
CA LEU A 103 -4.22 -1.14 -21.36
C LEU A 103 -4.98 -2.26 -20.64
N GLY A 104 -5.74 -3.03 -21.42
CA GLY A 104 -6.52 -4.18 -21.00
C GLY A 104 -5.87 -5.51 -21.37
N ALA A 105 -6.64 -6.42 -21.97
CA ALA A 105 -6.10 -7.62 -22.59
C ALA A 105 -5.36 -7.24 -23.88
N VAL A 106 -4.17 -7.82 -24.10
CA VAL A 106 -3.36 -7.54 -25.29
C VAL A 106 -3.60 -8.61 -26.33
N ARG A 107 -3.91 -8.22 -27.57
CA ARG A 107 -4.04 -9.18 -28.67
C ARG A 107 -2.66 -9.65 -29.14
N THR A 108 -2.45 -10.96 -29.22
CA THR A 108 -1.18 -11.52 -29.67
C THR A 108 -0.86 -11.06 -31.10
N GLY A 109 0.40 -10.70 -31.35
CA GLY A 109 0.87 -10.24 -32.66
C GLY A 109 0.52 -8.79 -33.01
N THR A 110 -0.07 -8.03 -32.08
CA THR A 110 -0.30 -6.58 -32.24
C THR A 110 0.67 -5.76 -31.38
N PRO A 111 1.01 -4.53 -31.77
CA PRO A 111 1.78 -3.63 -30.92
C PRO A 111 1.09 -3.41 -29.56
N LEU A 112 1.88 -3.24 -28.49
CA LEU A 112 1.35 -3.07 -27.12
C LEU A 112 0.30 -1.93 -27.05
N LEU A 113 0.60 -0.80 -27.68
CA LEU A 113 -0.24 0.42 -27.68
C LEU A 113 -1.27 0.45 -28.82
N ALA A 114 -1.61 -0.69 -29.41
CA ALA A 114 -2.63 -0.75 -30.44
C ALA A 114 -4.01 -0.31 -29.89
N PRO A 115 -4.85 0.40 -30.68
CA PRO A 115 -6.15 0.88 -30.22
C PRO A 115 -7.07 -0.22 -29.64
N GLU A 116 -6.93 -1.46 -30.11
CA GLU A 116 -7.71 -2.60 -29.62
C GLU A 116 -7.36 -3.00 -28.17
N ASN A 117 -6.14 -2.68 -27.72
CA ASN A 117 -5.68 -2.96 -26.37
C ASN A 117 -6.09 -1.86 -25.37
N HIS A 118 -6.64 -0.74 -25.85
CA HIS A 118 -7.01 0.42 -25.04
C HIS A 118 -8.33 0.17 -24.29
N ALA A 119 -8.27 0.16 -22.96
CA ALA A 119 -9.42 -0.08 -22.09
C ALA A 119 -9.99 1.20 -21.45
N GLY A 120 -9.30 2.33 -21.56
CA GLY A 120 -9.73 3.65 -21.06
C GLY A 120 -8.54 4.54 -20.72
N ASP A 121 -8.76 5.73 -20.15
CA ASP A 121 -7.67 6.64 -19.76
C ASP A 121 -7.40 6.61 -18.25
N LEU A 122 -6.14 6.81 -17.86
CA LEU A 122 -5.75 7.11 -16.49
C LEU A 122 -5.12 8.51 -16.43
N LYS A 123 -5.59 9.34 -15.50
CA LYS A 123 -4.97 10.65 -15.20
C LYS A 123 -3.78 10.46 -14.26
N ILE A 124 -2.64 11.03 -14.63
CA ILE A 124 -1.41 10.98 -13.84
C ILE A 124 -0.77 12.38 -13.76
N PRO A 125 0.03 12.66 -12.72
CA PRO A 125 0.82 13.89 -12.62
C PRO A 125 1.73 14.09 -13.84
N ALA A 126 1.87 15.33 -14.33
CA ALA A 126 2.61 15.68 -15.55
C ALA A 126 4.14 15.56 -15.41
N ASP A 127 4.65 15.52 -14.19
CA ASP A 127 6.05 15.23 -13.90
C ASP A 127 6.38 13.73 -14.11
N VAL A 128 5.38 12.85 -14.09
CA VAL A 128 5.57 11.42 -14.36
C VAL A 128 5.58 11.17 -15.87
N LYS A 129 6.75 10.90 -16.43
CA LYS A 129 6.91 10.53 -17.84
C LYS A 129 6.52 9.08 -18.07
N ALA A 130 5.33 8.86 -18.62
CA ALA A 130 4.83 7.53 -18.93
C ALA A 130 4.05 7.50 -20.24
N ASP A 131 4.03 6.32 -20.85
CA ASP A 131 3.40 6.08 -22.16
C ASP A 131 2.07 5.34 -22.01
N PHE A 132 1.93 4.53 -20.96
CA PHE A 132 0.71 3.76 -20.69
C PHE A 132 0.59 3.38 -19.21
N ALA A 133 -0.61 2.96 -18.83
CA ALA A 133 -0.89 2.39 -17.52
C ALA A 133 -1.46 0.98 -17.66
N LEU A 134 -1.23 0.16 -16.64
CA LEU A 134 -1.70 -1.23 -16.56
C LEU A 134 -2.42 -1.45 -15.24
N ARG A 135 -3.54 -2.19 -15.26
CA ARG A 135 -4.13 -2.70 -14.02
C ARG A 135 -3.42 -4.00 -13.64
N VAL A 136 -2.81 -4.03 -12.46
CA VAL A 136 -2.13 -5.22 -11.93
C VAL A 136 -3.16 -6.31 -11.68
N LYS A 137 -2.97 -7.48 -12.29
CA LYS A 137 -3.85 -8.65 -12.15
C LYS A 137 -3.26 -9.75 -11.27
N ASP A 138 -1.93 -9.82 -11.18
CA ASP A 138 -1.21 -10.87 -10.46
C ASP A 138 -0.79 -10.44 -9.05
N TYR A 139 -0.32 -11.40 -8.26
CA TYR A 139 0.20 -11.23 -6.91
C TYR A 139 1.74 -11.34 -6.84
N SER A 140 2.39 -11.41 -8.00
CA SER A 140 3.80 -11.75 -8.09
C SER A 140 4.72 -10.71 -7.47
N LEU A 141 4.28 -9.46 -7.37
CA LEU A 141 5.04 -8.37 -6.78
C LEU A 141 4.49 -7.89 -5.43
N MET A 142 3.69 -8.73 -4.75
CA MET A 142 3.09 -8.39 -3.46
C MET A 142 4.13 -8.06 -2.39
N GLY A 143 5.29 -8.73 -2.39
CA GLY A 143 6.35 -8.49 -1.41
C GLY A 143 7.02 -7.13 -1.49
N VAL A 144 6.82 -6.39 -2.58
CA VAL A 144 7.23 -4.98 -2.71
C VAL A 144 6.03 -4.03 -2.66
N GLY A 145 4.91 -4.52 -2.14
CA GLY A 145 3.69 -3.74 -1.95
C GLY A 145 2.87 -3.51 -3.22
N ILE A 146 3.19 -4.15 -4.34
CA ILE A 146 2.40 -4.04 -5.58
C ILE A 146 1.31 -5.11 -5.55
N CYS A 147 0.06 -4.68 -5.49
CA CYS A 147 -1.10 -5.53 -5.22
C CYS A 147 -2.02 -5.59 -6.43
N GLN A 148 -2.81 -6.67 -6.51
CA GLN A 148 -3.87 -6.77 -7.50
C GLN A 148 -4.82 -5.57 -7.40
N GLY A 149 -5.15 -5.00 -8.56
CA GLY A 149 -6.01 -3.83 -8.67
C GLY A 149 -5.28 -2.49 -8.63
N ASP A 150 -3.99 -2.46 -8.28
CA ASP A 150 -3.16 -1.28 -8.42
C ASP A 150 -2.96 -0.92 -9.90
N TYR A 151 -2.55 0.33 -10.15
CA TYR A 151 -2.18 0.79 -11.47
C TYR A 151 -0.68 0.95 -11.56
N ALA A 152 -0.04 0.11 -12.38
CA ALA A 152 1.35 0.28 -12.75
C ALA A 152 1.43 1.30 -13.90
N ILE A 153 2.20 2.35 -13.69
CA ILE A 153 2.43 3.41 -14.67
C ILE A 153 3.76 3.12 -15.33
N CYS A 154 3.76 2.99 -16.66
CA CYS A 154 4.87 2.42 -17.41
C CYS A 154 5.27 3.30 -18.60
N ARG A 155 6.54 3.19 -18.96
CA ARG A 155 7.06 3.69 -20.24
C ARG A 155 7.37 2.51 -21.16
N THR A 156 7.24 2.72 -22.47
CA THR A 156 7.63 1.75 -23.47
C THR A 156 9.15 1.63 -23.51
N ALA A 157 9.64 0.40 -23.46
CA ALA A 157 11.06 0.09 -23.47
C ALA A 157 11.25 -1.36 -23.93
N VAL A 158 12.32 -1.60 -24.68
CA VAL A 158 12.72 -2.93 -25.17
C VAL A 158 13.95 -3.49 -24.45
N GLN A 159 14.59 -2.65 -23.63
CA GLN A 159 15.75 -2.99 -22.79
C GLN A 159 15.49 -2.50 -21.38
N ALA A 160 16.00 -3.23 -20.39
CA ALA A 160 15.88 -2.90 -18.98
C ALA A 160 17.21 -3.15 -18.25
N ASN A 161 17.39 -2.46 -17.12
CA ASN A 161 18.54 -2.66 -16.25
C ASN A 161 18.17 -3.61 -15.11
N PRO A 162 19.12 -4.41 -14.60
CA PRO A 162 18.90 -5.21 -13.41
C PRO A 162 18.35 -4.35 -12.25
N GLY A 163 17.24 -4.78 -11.66
CA GLY A 163 16.48 -4.04 -10.64
C GLY A 163 15.22 -3.34 -11.17
N ASP A 164 15.09 -3.14 -12.48
CA ASP A 164 13.87 -2.57 -13.07
C ASP A 164 12.69 -3.55 -12.94
N ILE A 165 11.50 -3.02 -12.70
CA ILE A 165 10.26 -3.80 -12.85
C ILE A 165 9.80 -3.67 -14.29
N VAL A 166 9.81 -4.78 -15.01
CA VAL A 166 9.51 -4.84 -16.44
C VAL A 166 8.11 -5.38 -16.71
N VAL A 167 7.55 -4.91 -17.82
CA VAL A 167 6.32 -5.39 -18.42
C VAL A 167 6.68 -6.46 -19.43
N VAL A 168 6.15 -7.67 -19.23
CA VAL A 168 6.32 -8.79 -20.15
C VAL A 168 4.96 -9.34 -20.58
N LEU A 169 4.90 -9.84 -21.80
CA LEU A 169 3.72 -10.51 -22.34
C LEU A 169 3.87 -12.02 -22.16
N GLN A 170 2.85 -12.65 -21.59
CA GLN A 170 2.74 -14.09 -21.45
C GLN A 170 1.63 -14.58 -22.37
N ASP A 171 1.97 -15.46 -23.29
CA ASP A 171 0.97 -15.99 -24.23
C ASP A 171 -0.02 -16.88 -23.51
N VAL A 172 -1.30 -16.61 -23.72
CA VAL A 172 -2.41 -17.42 -23.22
C VAL A 172 -3.17 -18.06 -24.38
N PRO A 173 -3.75 -19.25 -24.19
CA PRO A 173 -4.59 -19.87 -25.21
C PRO A 173 -5.72 -18.92 -25.64
N GLY A 174 -5.97 -18.83 -26.96
CA GLY A 174 -7.03 -17.98 -27.52
C GLY A 174 -6.59 -16.74 -28.28
N GLY A 175 -5.28 -16.58 -28.54
CA GLY A 175 -4.75 -15.47 -29.36
C GLY A 175 -4.66 -14.13 -28.63
N PHE A 176 -4.59 -14.20 -27.30
CA PHE A 176 -4.32 -13.07 -26.43
C PHE A 176 -3.04 -13.33 -25.64
N SER A 177 -2.40 -12.26 -25.19
CA SER A 177 -1.29 -12.32 -24.26
C SER A 177 -1.68 -11.55 -23.00
N GLU A 178 -1.41 -12.15 -21.84
CA GLU A 178 -1.57 -11.50 -20.55
C GLU A 178 -0.33 -10.67 -20.22
N ILE A 179 -0.55 -9.53 -19.59
CA ILE A 179 0.53 -8.66 -19.15
C ILE A 179 0.92 -9.06 -17.73
N ALA A 180 2.20 -9.36 -17.52
CA ALA A 180 2.78 -9.64 -16.21
C ALA A 180 3.87 -8.62 -15.87
N LEU A 181 3.99 -8.30 -14.58
CA LEU A 181 5.07 -7.48 -14.04
C LEU A 181 6.07 -8.37 -13.31
N LYS A 182 7.36 -8.19 -13.57
CA LYS A 182 8.44 -8.96 -12.93
C LYS A 182 9.67 -8.07 -12.73
N TYR A 183 10.50 -8.38 -11.75
CA TYR A 183 11.83 -7.81 -11.65
C TYR A 183 12.71 -8.37 -12.74
N PHE A 184 13.38 -7.50 -13.49
CA PHE A 184 14.49 -7.89 -14.34
C PHE A 184 15.73 -8.04 -13.47
N SER A 185 16.27 -9.24 -13.35
CA SER A 185 17.42 -9.56 -12.51
C SER A 185 18.51 -10.26 -13.33
N ARG A 186 19.75 -10.17 -12.86
CA ARG A 186 20.90 -10.83 -13.46
C ARG A 186 21.55 -11.75 -12.44
N GLU A 187 21.58 -13.04 -12.76
CA GLU A 187 22.28 -14.07 -12.00
C GLU A 187 23.50 -14.53 -12.78
N GLY A 188 24.67 -13.96 -12.47
CA GLY A 188 25.89 -14.21 -13.21
C GLY A 188 25.77 -13.77 -14.68
N GLU A 189 25.79 -14.72 -15.60
CA GLU A 189 25.61 -14.48 -17.04
C GLU A 189 24.16 -14.62 -17.52
N LYS A 190 23.26 -15.12 -16.67
CA LYS A 190 21.85 -15.36 -17.04
C LYS A 190 20.97 -14.20 -16.59
N LEU A 191 20.08 -13.79 -17.48
CA LEU A 191 19.01 -12.85 -17.16
C LEU A 191 17.79 -13.64 -16.71
N VAL A 192 17.12 -13.18 -15.66
CA VAL A 192 15.94 -13.84 -15.08
C VAL A 192 14.87 -12.81 -14.75
N LEU A 193 13.60 -13.20 -14.91
CA LEU A 193 12.46 -12.45 -14.43
C LEU A 193 12.06 -13.00 -13.07
N ARG A 194 12.20 -12.16 -12.04
CA ARG A 194 11.94 -12.53 -10.66
C ARG A 194 10.61 -11.98 -10.16
N ALA A 195 9.89 -12.80 -9.41
CA ALA A 195 8.77 -12.34 -8.61
C ALA A 195 9.25 -11.83 -7.25
N ALA A 196 8.52 -10.91 -6.63
CA ALA A 196 8.64 -10.59 -5.22
C ALA A 196 7.57 -11.33 -4.41
N HIS A 197 7.42 -12.63 -4.69
CA HIS A 197 6.50 -13.52 -3.97
C HIS A 197 7.17 -14.90 -3.83
N PRO A 198 7.28 -15.48 -2.62
CA PRO A 198 8.02 -16.72 -2.38
C PRO A 198 7.53 -17.91 -3.22
N ASP A 199 6.21 -18.02 -3.41
CA ASP A 199 5.60 -19.15 -4.11
C ASP A 199 5.60 -19.01 -5.64
N VAL A 200 6.16 -17.92 -6.18
CA VAL A 200 6.19 -17.68 -7.63
C VAL A 200 7.60 -17.91 -8.13
N MET A 201 7.77 -18.91 -9.00
CA MET A 201 9.07 -19.27 -9.55
C MET A 201 9.62 -18.20 -10.50
N ASP A 202 10.94 -18.03 -10.46
CA ASP A 202 11.68 -17.19 -11.38
C ASP A 202 11.62 -17.77 -12.80
N ILE A 203 11.47 -16.89 -13.79
CA ILE A 203 11.39 -17.26 -15.20
C ILE A 203 12.73 -16.91 -15.87
N PRO A 204 13.53 -17.90 -16.32
CA PRO A 204 14.76 -17.61 -17.03
C PRO A 204 14.45 -16.93 -18.36
N LEU A 205 15.16 -15.83 -18.66
CA LEU A 205 15.00 -15.13 -19.93
C LEU A 205 15.78 -15.87 -21.03
N GLY A 206 15.12 -16.10 -22.15
CA GLY A 206 15.76 -16.55 -23.39
C GLY A 206 16.57 -15.43 -24.05
N ALA A 207 17.00 -15.66 -25.29
CA ALA A 207 17.84 -14.70 -26.04
C ALA A 207 17.17 -13.34 -26.27
N GLU A 208 15.83 -13.28 -26.32
CA GLU A 208 15.08 -12.03 -26.46
C GLU A 208 14.02 -11.92 -25.36
N PRO A 209 14.15 -10.99 -24.40
CA PRO A 209 13.38 -11.02 -23.18
C PRO A 209 11.92 -10.52 -23.29
N GLY A 210 11.39 -10.30 -24.51
CA GLY A 210 10.00 -9.89 -24.72
C GLY A 210 9.57 -8.66 -23.90
N ILE A 211 10.51 -7.79 -23.54
CA ILE A 211 10.27 -6.63 -22.68
C ILE A 211 9.49 -5.61 -23.50
N CYS A 212 8.33 -5.22 -22.98
CA CYS A 212 7.42 -4.29 -23.63
C CYS A 212 7.42 -2.91 -22.93
N GLY A 213 7.94 -2.83 -21.71
CA GLY A 213 8.00 -1.60 -20.95
C GLY A 213 8.68 -1.73 -19.59
N ILE A 214 8.90 -0.59 -18.96
CA ILE A 214 9.42 -0.49 -17.59
C ILE A 214 8.43 0.30 -16.75
N MET A 215 8.12 -0.20 -15.56
CA MET A 215 7.31 0.50 -14.58
C MET A 215 8.10 1.67 -13.98
N VAL A 216 7.53 2.87 -14.02
CA VAL A 216 8.16 4.11 -13.49
C VAL A 216 7.46 4.63 -12.25
N ALA A 217 6.18 4.31 -12.06
CA ALA A 217 5.41 4.71 -10.90
C ALA A 217 4.29 3.72 -10.58
N LEU A 218 3.77 3.80 -9.36
CA LEU A 218 2.66 2.99 -8.87
C LEU A 218 1.57 3.92 -8.35
N LEU A 219 0.33 3.71 -8.80
CA LEU A 219 -0.85 4.38 -8.28
C LEU A 219 -1.75 3.38 -7.56
N LYS A 220 -1.89 3.56 -6.25
CA LYS A 220 -2.82 2.82 -5.39
C LYS A 220 -4.13 3.58 -5.26
N LYS A 221 -5.25 2.99 -5.69
CA LYS A 221 -6.58 3.57 -5.47
C LYS A 221 -7.03 3.48 -4.02
N GLN A 222 -6.58 2.44 -3.32
CA GLN A 222 -6.89 2.19 -1.93
C GLN A 222 -5.61 1.75 -1.22
N PRO A 223 -5.45 2.08 0.07
CA PRO A 223 -4.38 1.51 0.87
C PRO A 223 -4.54 -0.01 0.95
N PRO A 224 -3.44 -0.77 1.14
CA PRO A 224 -3.52 -2.20 1.37
C PRO A 224 -4.45 -2.51 2.57
N PRO A 225 -5.38 -3.48 2.45
CA PRO A 225 -6.24 -3.83 3.57
C PRO A 225 -5.42 -4.48 4.70
N TYR A 226 -5.86 -4.29 5.95
CA TYR A 226 -5.15 -4.82 7.14
C TYR A 226 -4.92 -6.33 7.08
N LEU A 227 -5.85 -7.09 6.47
CA LEU A 227 -5.68 -8.54 6.29
C LEU A 227 -4.45 -8.88 5.44
N LEU A 228 -4.20 -8.11 4.38
CA LEU A 228 -3.04 -8.30 3.50
C LEU A 228 -1.73 -8.02 4.27
N TYR A 229 -1.72 -6.98 5.10
CA TYR A 229 -0.61 -6.70 6.01
C TYR A 229 -0.36 -7.88 6.97
N ARG A 230 -1.40 -8.42 7.61
CA ARG A 230 -1.25 -9.57 8.51
C ARG A 230 -0.71 -10.80 7.80
N GLN A 231 -1.22 -11.08 6.60
CA GLN A 231 -0.74 -12.18 5.77
C GLN A 231 0.75 -12.01 5.44
N TYR A 232 1.16 -10.82 5.02
CA TYR A 232 2.54 -10.53 4.69
C TYR A 232 3.49 -10.74 5.87
N ILE A 233 3.12 -10.19 7.04
CA ILE A 233 3.88 -10.41 8.28
C ILE A 233 3.89 -11.89 8.65
N SER A 234 2.76 -12.60 8.52
CA SER A 234 2.74 -14.04 8.81
C SER A 234 3.59 -14.86 7.87
N THR A 235 3.57 -14.62 6.55
CA THR A 235 4.39 -15.36 5.59
C THR A 235 5.87 -15.10 5.83
N TRP A 236 6.24 -13.84 6.12
CA TRP A 236 7.61 -13.48 6.43
C TRP A 236 8.08 -14.08 7.77
N CYS A 237 7.22 -14.03 8.80
CA CYS A 237 7.49 -14.65 10.09
C CYS A 237 7.55 -16.17 10.00
N CYS A 238 6.60 -16.83 9.34
CA CYS A 238 6.55 -18.29 9.17
C CYS A 238 7.76 -18.81 8.42
N ALA A 239 8.11 -18.18 7.28
CA ALA A 239 9.34 -18.51 6.56
C ALA A 239 10.56 -18.33 7.49
N ALA A 240 10.65 -17.24 8.24
CA ALA A 240 11.77 -17.02 9.17
C ALA A 240 11.80 -17.99 10.35
N THR A 241 10.65 -18.40 10.91
CA THR A 241 10.56 -19.30 12.07
C THR A 241 10.81 -20.76 11.68
N GLU A 242 10.31 -21.22 10.53
CA GLU A 242 10.58 -22.58 10.06
C GLU A 242 12.08 -22.78 9.76
N TRP A 243 12.73 -21.78 9.14
CA TRP A 243 14.17 -21.81 8.96
C TRP A 243 14.95 -21.69 10.28
N SER A 244 14.46 -20.92 11.25
CA SER A 244 15.06 -20.87 12.58
C SER A 244 15.06 -22.24 13.26
N GLU A 245 13.94 -22.98 13.22
CA GLU A 245 13.86 -24.32 13.79
C GLU A 245 14.82 -25.31 13.10
N VAL A 246 14.94 -25.25 11.77
CA VAL A 246 15.89 -26.08 11.01
C VAL A 246 17.34 -25.75 11.39
N VAL A 247 17.67 -24.46 11.51
CA VAL A 247 19.02 -24.00 11.89
C VAL A 247 19.34 -24.36 13.34
N GLU A 248 18.40 -24.17 14.27
CA GLU A 248 18.57 -24.58 15.67
C GLU A 248 18.79 -26.10 15.78
N LYS A 249 18.01 -26.89 15.06
CA LYS A 249 18.15 -28.35 15.06
C LYS A 249 19.47 -28.80 14.43
N ALA A 250 19.93 -28.13 13.38
CA ALA A 250 21.24 -28.38 12.80
C ALA A 250 22.37 -28.05 13.78
N LEU A 251 22.30 -26.91 14.47
CA LEU A 251 23.26 -26.53 15.51
C LEU A 251 23.26 -27.53 16.67
N GLN A 252 22.11 -28.04 17.10
CA GLN A 252 22.01 -29.11 18.10
C GLN A 252 22.70 -30.40 17.66
N CYS A 253 22.72 -30.69 16.36
CA CYS A 253 23.45 -31.82 15.78
C CYS A 253 24.94 -31.51 15.49
N GLY A 254 25.44 -30.33 15.88
CA GLY A 254 26.82 -29.89 15.63
C GLY A 254 27.09 -29.55 14.16
N MET A 255 26.06 -29.33 13.36
CA MET A 255 26.17 -28.88 11.98
C MET A 255 26.13 -27.36 11.92
N GLU A 256 27.22 -26.76 11.47
CA GLU A 256 27.26 -25.33 11.17
C GLU A 256 26.35 -25.00 9.97
N PRO A 257 25.76 -23.79 9.90
CA PRO A 257 24.87 -23.39 8.82
C PRO A 257 25.42 -23.61 7.40
N GLU A 258 26.72 -23.38 7.19
CA GLU A 258 27.42 -23.66 5.93
C GLU A 258 27.35 -25.14 5.53
N THR A 259 27.41 -26.04 6.51
CA THR A 259 27.32 -27.50 6.29
C THR A 259 25.90 -27.88 5.85
N VAL A 260 24.88 -27.30 6.49
CA VAL A 260 23.48 -27.51 6.12
C VAL A 260 23.22 -27.05 4.70
N LYS A 261 23.71 -25.86 4.34
CA LYS A 261 23.61 -25.31 2.98
C LYS A 261 24.24 -26.25 1.96
N MET A 262 25.47 -26.71 2.19
CA MET A 262 26.19 -27.63 1.30
C MET A 262 25.43 -28.96 1.13
N VAL A 263 24.85 -29.49 2.20
CA VAL A 263 24.06 -30.73 2.16
C VAL A 263 22.80 -30.55 1.32
N LEU A 264 22.05 -29.46 1.54
CA LEU A 264 20.85 -29.14 0.77
C LEU A 264 21.15 -28.93 -0.72
N GLU A 265 22.24 -28.23 -1.05
CA GLU A 265 22.68 -28.02 -2.44
C GLU A 265 23.02 -29.35 -3.13
N ASN A 266 23.71 -30.26 -2.43
CA ASN A 266 24.02 -31.60 -2.96
C ASN A 266 22.76 -32.44 -3.20
N TYR A 267 21.82 -32.47 -2.24
CA TYR A 267 20.57 -33.20 -2.42
C TYR A 267 19.72 -32.61 -3.54
N TRP A 268 19.69 -31.29 -3.68
CA TRP A 268 19.00 -30.60 -4.76
C TRP A 268 19.58 -30.95 -6.14
N GLU A 269 20.91 -30.94 -6.29
CA GLU A 269 21.57 -31.36 -7.53
C GLU A 269 21.21 -32.79 -7.94
N VAL A 270 21.19 -33.71 -6.97
CA VAL A 270 20.82 -35.11 -7.22
C VAL A 270 19.36 -35.21 -7.65
N ALA A 271 18.44 -34.58 -6.92
CA ALA A 271 17.02 -34.57 -7.24
C ALA A 271 16.75 -33.95 -8.63
N ARG A 272 17.42 -32.85 -8.95
CA ARG A 272 17.33 -32.18 -10.26
C ARG A 272 17.77 -33.08 -11.41
N ARG A 273 18.90 -33.79 -11.26
CA ARG A 273 19.39 -34.73 -12.30
C ARG A 273 18.44 -35.91 -12.53
N ILE A 274 17.76 -36.37 -11.48
CA ILE A 274 16.75 -37.42 -11.58
C ILE A 274 15.53 -36.89 -12.34
N TRP A 275 15.04 -35.71 -11.97
CA TRP A 275 13.89 -35.07 -12.62
C TRP A 275 14.14 -34.75 -14.10
N GLU A 276 15.33 -34.26 -14.46
CA GLU A 276 15.73 -34.00 -15.85
C GLU A 276 15.89 -35.27 -16.69
N LYS A 277 16.12 -36.44 -16.06
CA LYS A 277 16.15 -37.74 -16.71
C LYS A 277 14.76 -38.33 -16.95
N GLU A 278 13.82 -38.08 -16.05
CA GLU A 278 12.45 -38.59 -16.14
C GLU A 278 11.55 -37.77 -17.07
N ASN A 279 11.88 -36.49 -17.31
CA ASN A 279 11.10 -35.58 -18.15
C ASN A 279 11.80 -35.23 -19.49
N LYS A 280 12.70 -36.11 -19.95
CA LYS A 280 13.31 -36.11 -21.29
C LYS A 280 12.80 -37.29 -22.09
#